data_AF-A0A8B3NP61-F1
#
_entry.id   AF-A0A8B3NP61-F1
#
_cell.length_a   1.000
_cell.length_b   1.000
_cell.length_c   1.000
_cell.angle_alpha   90.00
_cell.angle_beta   90.00
_cell.angle_gamma   90.00
#
_symmetry.space_group_name_H-M   'P 1'
#
loop_
_entity.id
_entity.type
_entity.pdbx_description
1 polymer ?
#
loop_
_entity_poly.entity_id
_entity_poly.type
_entity_poly.pdbx_seq_one_letter_code
_entity_poly.pdbx_strand_id
1 'polypeptide(L)' 'MDVLILVCALTVAAPDCQRNTVIGSFYAPDPKADLAGCLREGLLYAGQSGLVTPDTYPKVFCIPPQSRETRTSASAKRD' A
#
# COMPACT_ATOMS: atom_id res chain seq x y z
N MET A 1 -4.74 10.75 -3.33
CA MET A 1 -3.62 9.81 -3.14
C MET A 1 -4.20 8.51 -2.64
N ASP A 2 -3.99 7.42 -3.37
CA ASP A 2 -4.47 6.11 -2.92
C ASP A 2 -3.60 5.64 -1.77
N VAL A 3 -4.23 5.02 -0.76
CA VAL A 3 -3.54 4.45 0.39
C VAL A 3 -3.53 2.94 0.22
N LEU A 4 -2.35 2.38 -0.05
CA LEU A 4 -2.14 0.93 -0.13
C LEU A 4 -1.46 0.45 1.14
N ILE A 5 -1.99 -0.61 1.74
CA ILE A 5 -1.42 -1.29 2.89
C ILE A 5 -0.93 -2.65 2.42
N LEU A 6 0.36 -2.92 2.68
CA LEU A 6 0.95 -4.25 2.55
C LEU A 6 1.05 -4.88 3.94
N VAL A 7 0.59 -6.13 4.09
CA VAL A 7 0.74 -6.92 5.32
C VAL A 7 1.94 -7.85 5.17
N CYS A 8 2.99 -7.58 5.93
CA CYS A 8 4.28 -8.23 5.82
C CYS A 8 4.51 -9.18 6.99
N ALA A 9 5.18 -10.31 6.77
CA ALA A 9 5.62 -11.18 7.86
C ALA A 9 6.73 -10.50 8.67
N LEU A 10 6.74 -10.64 10.00
CA LEU A 10 7.83 -10.12 10.86
C LEU A 10 9.19 -10.74 10.54
N THR A 11 9.21 -11.93 9.92
CA THR A 11 10.45 -12.61 9.47
C THR A 11 11.06 -11.98 8.21
N VAL A 12 10.34 -11.08 7.54
CA VAL A 12 10.79 -10.38 6.33
C VAL A 12 11.20 -8.96 6.71
N ALA A 13 12.39 -8.53 6.30
CA ALA A 13 12.86 -7.18 6.58
C ALA A 13 12.00 -6.13 5.84
N ALA A 14 11.84 -4.96 6.46
CA ALA A 14 11.04 -3.86 5.92
C ALA A 14 11.35 -3.49 4.45
N PRO A 15 12.61 -3.44 4.00
CA PRO A 15 12.95 -3.20 2.60
C PRO A 15 12.49 -4.31 1.64
N ASP A 16 12.47 -5.56 2.11
CA ASP A 16 12.23 -6.75 1.28
C ASP A 16 10.74 -7.10 1.16
N CYS A 17 9.91 -6.58 2.05
CA CYS A 17 8.46 -6.66 1.87
C CYS A 17 7.98 -5.68 0.78
N GLN A 18 7.65 -6.26 -0.37
CA GLN A 18 7.24 -5.61 -1.61
C GLN A 18 5.93 -6.25 -2.09
N ARG A 19 5.28 -5.68 -3.11
CA ARG A 19 3.99 -6.19 -3.61
C ARG A 19 3.99 -7.67 -4.01
N ASN A 20 5.13 -8.22 -4.43
CA ASN A 20 5.29 -9.61 -4.85
C ASN A 20 5.73 -10.55 -3.71
N THR A 21 6.10 -10.01 -2.54
CA THR A 21 6.56 -10.80 -1.38
C THR A 21 5.66 -10.63 -0.15
N VAL A 22 4.61 -9.80 -0.27
CA VAL A 22 3.64 -9.51 0.79
C VAL A 22 2.69 -10.69 1.02
N ILE A 23 2.21 -10.85 2.26
CA ILE A 23 1.15 -11.83 2.60
C ILE A 23 -0.20 -11.38 2.03
N GLY A 24 -0.52 -10.08 2.13
CA GLY A 24 -1.74 -9.50 1.60
C GLY A 24 -1.62 -8.01 1.31
N SER A 25 -2.42 -7.52 0.36
CA SER A 25 -2.42 -6.11 -0.04
C SER A 25 -3.84 -5.55 -0.10
N PHE A 26 -4.05 -4.39 0.51
CA PHE A 26 -5.38 -3.80 0.68
C PHE A 26 -5.33 -2.30 0.37
N TYR A 27 -6.34 -1.78 -0.31
CA TYR A 27 -6.53 -0.34 -0.44
C TYR A 27 -7.45 0.14 0.67
N ALA A 28 -7.09 1.25 1.32
CA ALA A 28 -8.03 1.95 2.17
C ALA A 28 -9.17 2.50 1.29
N PRO A 29 -10.41 2.61 1.81
CA PRO A 29 -11.57 3.00 1.03
C PRO A 29 -11.46 4.42 0.44
N ASP A 30 -10.90 5.36 1.20
CA ASP A 30 -10.87 6.77 0.81
C ASP A 30 -9.46 7.28 0.49
N PRO A 31 -9.27 7.91 -0.69
CA PRO A 31 -8.01 8.55 -1.02
C PRO A 31 -7.79 9.80 -0.15
N LYS A 32 -6.52 10.15 0.10
CA LYS A 32 -6.13 11.33 0.90
C LYS A 32 -5.51 12.43 0.06
N ALA A 33 -5.68 13.67 0.50
CA ALA A 33 -5.20 14.85 -0.21
C ALA A 33 -3.68 15.02 -0.13
N ASP A 34 -3.08 14.65 0.99
CA ASP A 34 -1.67 14.85 1.28
C ASP A 34 -0.99 13.59 1.88
N LEU A 35 0.33 13.66 2.00
CA LEU A 35 1.16 12.55 2.49
C LEU A 35 0.90 12.26 3.97
N ALA A 36 0.68 13.29 4.79
CA ALA A 36 0.44 13.12 6.23
C ALA A 36 -0.88 12.40 6.48
N GLY A 37 -1.95 12.80 5.79
CA GLY A 37 -3.25 12.15 5.79
C GLY A 37 -3.18 10.72 5.27
N CYS A 38 -2.41 10.48 4.20
CA CYS A 38 -2.20 9.12 3.69
C CYS A 38 -1.55 8.20 4.72
N LEU A 39 -0.43 8.62 5.33
CA LEU A 39 0.28 7.81 6.33
C LEU A 39 -0.58 7.58 7.57
N ARG A 40 -1.23 8.65 8.08
CA ARG A 40 -2.11 8.57 9.24
C ARG A 40 -3.26 7.61 9.00
N GLU A 41 -3.96 7.73 7.88
CA GLU A 41 -5.08 6.86 7.56
C GLU A 41 -4.64 5.42 7.33
N GLY A 42 -3.53 5.21 6.61
CA GLY A 42 -3.02 3.86 6.35
C GLY A 42 -2.72 3.10 7.64
N LEU A 43 -2.14 3.79 8.64
CA LEU A 43 -1.88 3.20 9.96
C LEU A 43 -3.18 2.95 10.75
N LEU A 44 -4.12 3.92 10.75
CA LEU A 44 -5.42 3.75 11.42
C LEU A 44 -6.20 2.57 10.83
N TYR A 45 -6.29 2.51 9.50
CA TYR A 45 -6.96 1.43 8.79
C TYR A 45 -6.33 0.08 9.11
N ALA A 46 -4.99 -0.03 9.08
CA ALA A 46 -4.30 -1.26 9.45
C ALA A 46 -4.58 -1.69 10.89
N GLY A 47 -4.63 -0.75 11.84
CA GLY A 47 -4.90 -1.03 13.25
C GLY A 47 -6.35 -1.41 13.57
N GLN A 48 -7.32 -0.95 12.78
CA GLN A 48 -8.75 -1.15 13.04
C GLN A 48 -9.38 -2.29 12.23
N SER A 49 -8.75 -2.72 11.14
CA SER A 49 -9.31 -3.68 10.18
C SER A 49 -9.08 -5.15 10.55
N GLY A 50 -8.24 -5.44 11.55
CA GLY A 50 -7.83 -6.82 11.87
C GLY A 50 -6.91 -7.46 10.82
N LEU A 51 -6.41 -6.69 9.85
CA LEU A 51 -5.52 -7.16 8.80
C LEU A 51 -4.11 -7.50 9.29
N VAL A 52 -3.68 -6.87 10.39
CA VAL A 52 -2.38 -7.12 11.03
C VAL A 52 -2.59 -8.06 12.21
N THR A 53 -1.93 -9.21 12.16
CA THR A 53 -1.86 -10.20 13.23
C THR A 53 -0.51 -10.08 13.98
N PRO A 54 -0.35 -10.73 15.15
CA PRO A 54 0.87 -10.62 15.97
C PRO A 54 2.19 -10.91 15.24
N ASP A 55 2.17 -11.78 14.22
CA ASP A 55 3.36 -12.16 13.45
C ASP A 55 3.57 -11.33 12.18
N THR A 56 2.84 -10.21 12.06
CA THR A 56 2.86 -9.35 10.87
C THR A 56 3.01 -7.87 11.23
N TYR A 57 3.38 -7.07 10.24
CA TYR A 57 3.38 -5.61 10.35
C TYR A 57 2.82 -4.96 9.08
N PRO A 58 2.20 -3.78 9.19
CA PRO A 58 1.73 -3.03 8.03
C PRO A 58 2.86 -2.18 7.44
N LYS A 59 2.94 -2.15 6.11
CA LYS A 59 3.75 -1.18 5.35
C LYS A 59 2.83 -0.34 4.47
N VAL A 60 2.76 0.96 4.77
CA VAL A 60 1.87 1.91 4.10
C VAL A 60 2.57 2.52 2.89
N PHE A 61 1.89 2.49 1.75
CA PHE A 61 2.30 3.12 0.50
C PHE A 61 1.31 4.20 0.11
N CYS A 62 1.85 5.38 -0.11
CA CYS A 62 1.12 6.58 -0.51
C CYS A 62 1.30 6.79 -2.01
N ILE A 63 0.27 6.48 -2.79
CA ILE A 63 0.34 6.46 -4.26
C ILE A 63 -0.29 7.74 -4.80
N PRO A 64 0.50 8.70 -5.29
CA PRO A 64 -0.05 9.90 -5.89
C PRO A 64 -0.85 9.58 -7.18
N PRO A 65 -1.86 10.39 -7.54
CA PRO A 65 -2.75 10.09 -8.66
C PRO A 65 -2.03 9.94 -10.01
N GLN A 66 -0.95 10.70 -10.22
CA GLN A 66 -0.09 10.65 -11.41
C GLN A 66 0.67 9.31 -11.59
N SER A 67 0.75 8.46 -10.56
CA SER A 67 1.32 7.11 -10.66
C SER A 67 0.42 6.11 -11.38
N ARG A 68 -0.86 6.43 -11.64
CA ARG A 68 -1.77 5.57 -12.41
C ARG A 68 -1.58 5.73 -13.92
N GLU A 69 -1.17 6.91 -14.38
CA GLU A 69 -1.15 7.26 -15.80
C GLU A 69 -0.02 6.58 -16.59
N THR A 70 1.12 6.29 -15.93
CA THR A 70 2.22 5.50 -16.52
C THR A 70 1.81 4.03 -16.79
N ARG A 71 0.78 3.51 -16.10
CA ARG A 71 0.37 2.11 -16.25
C ARG A 71 -0.49 1.88 -17.50
N THR A 72 -1.24 2.88 -17.93
CA THR A 72 -2.05 2.82 -19.17
C THR A 72 -1.21 3.10 -20.41
N SER A 73 -0.19 3.96 -20.30
CA SER A 73 0.67 4.34 -21.43
C SER A 73 1.79 3.33 -21.75
N ALA A 74 2.14 2.43 -20.83
CA ALA A 74 3.07 1.33 -21.11
C ALA A 74 2.41 0.14 -21.85
N SER A 75 1.08 0.02 -21.82
CA SER A 75 0.34 -1.02 -22.53
C SER A 75 -0.09 -0.63 -23.95
N ALA A 76 0.04 0.65 -24.33
CA ALA A 76 -0.36 1.19 -25.63
C ALA A 76 0.81 1.41 -26.61
N LYS A 77 2.02 0.94 -26.28
CA LYS A 77 3.23 1.10 -27.12
C LYS A 77 3.81 -0.24 -27.59
N ARG A 78 2.94 -1.21 -27.81
CA ARG A 78 3.28 -2.53 -28.37
C ARG A 78 2.29 -2.87 -29.48
N ASP A 79 2.25 -2.01 -30.49
CA ASP A 79 1.70 -2.24 -31.82
C ASP A 79 2.73 -1.76 -32.84
#